data_AF-A0AAX0IUY8-F1
#
_entry.id   AF-A0AAX0IUY8-F1
#
_cell.length_a   1.000
_cell.length_b   1.000
_cell.length_c   1.000
_cell.angle_alpha   90.00
_cell.angle_beta   90.00
_cell.angle_gamma   90.00
#
_symmetry.space_group_name_H-M   'P 1'
#
loop_
_entity.id
_entity.type
_entity.pdbx_description
1 polymer ?
#
loop_
_entity_poly.entity_id
_entity_poly.type
_entity_poly.pdbx_seq_one_letter_code
_entity_poly.pdbx_strand_id
1 'polypeptide(L)'
;MEMKLRKVFLCLITFLVVGVVPLNDSVSANEIHFRNCSEAWAAGYGDISVGEDGYADHLDRDKDGTACEIVKSKGQYRSRRADGTPLNKVKATYWEQVGGNWYYYEKNVRVTGWKQISGTWYYFNSNGVMQTGWRQINNIWYYFSSNGYMQTGWKQIGSNWYYLKDSGAMVTDWQYLDGTWYLFNSSGEMLTGWQKNNNVWYYFSKEGYMQTGWKQISGNWYYLNQSGGMETGLKRISGEFYYFAESGVMQTGWKLINGIYHYFKDSGAMLKGWYQEYNHWYYLDEDGRMVTGFYTVYKSDYYFEKSGVMQTGWKFIQNNWYYFEQSGALLKDQLTPDGYRVDKDGVWRVAVETTTTTTTTTVTTTSQEAPRENTEPATQETTQIQITTEEVKAQ
;
A
#
# COMPACT_ATOMS: atom_id res chain seq x y z
N MET A 1 -4.40 30.68 4.16
CA MET A 1 -3.90 31.36 2.95
C MET A 1 -3.82 30.32 1.85
N GLU A 2 -4.77 30.41 0.93
CA GLU A 2 -4.90 29.55 -0.24
C GLU A 2 -3.72 29.71 -1.20
N MET A 3 -3.33 28.65 -1.88
CA MET A 3 -3.56 28.47 -3.32
C MET A 3 -2.71 27.33 -3.89
N LYS A 4 -3.42 26.32 -4.39
CA LYS A 4 -2.94 25.39 -5.42
C LYS A 4 -2.76 26.16 -6.73
N LEU A 5 -1.70 25.88 -7.50
CA LEU A 5 -1.74 26.11 -8.93
C LEU A 5 -1.03 24.97 -9.68
N ARG A 6 -1.84 24.15 -10.34
CA ARG A 6 -1.43 23.11 -11.29
C ARG A 6 -0.92 23.77 -12.57
N LYS A 7 0.21 23.30 -13.08
CA LYS A 7 0.75 23.66 -14.39
C LYS A 7 -0.22 23.17 -15.49
N VAL A 8 -0.79 24.12 -16.23
CA VAL A 8 -1.52 23.88 -17.49
C VAL A 8 -0.48 23.87 -18.61
N PHE A 9 -0.38 22.74 -19.33
CA PHE A 9 0.38 22.65 -20.57
C PHE A 9 -0.45 23.28 -21.70
N LEU A 10 -0.03 24.46 -22.15
CA LEU A 10 -0.60 25.19 -23.27
C LEU A 10 0.02 24.63 -24.56
N CYS A 11 -0.72 23.80 -25.29
CA CYS A 11 -0.32 23.36 -26.62
C CYS A 11 -0.85 24.40 -27.63
N LEU A 12 0.05 25.26 -28.13
CA LEU A 12 -0.20 26.09 -29.29
C LEU A 12 -0.34 25.18 -30.53
N ILE A 13 -1.53 25.14 -31.12
CA ILE A 13 -1.71 24.64 -32.49
C ILE A 13 -2.09 25.85 -33.35
N THR A 14 -1.16 26.19 -34.24
CA THR A 14 -1.28 27.18 -35.30
C THR A 14 -2.40 26.79 -36.28
N PHE A 15 -3.35 27.71 -36.48
CA PHE A 15 -4.33 27.64 -37.57
C PHE A 15 -3.63 27.84 -38.92
N LEU A 16 -3.43 26.77 -39.67
CA LEU A 16 -3.19 26.83 -41.10
C LEU A 16 -4.54 26.53 -41.79
N VAL A 17 -5.22 27.57 -42.26
CA VAL A 17 -6.41 27.45 -43.10
C VAL A 17 -5.93 27.04 -44.49
N VAL A 18 -5.96 25.74 -44.77
CA VAL A 18 -5.90 25.21 -46.13
C VAL A 18 -7.34 24.85 -46.49
N GLY A 19 -7.89 25.58 -47.46
CA GLY A 19 -9.23 25.35 -47.98
C GLY A 19 -9.34 23.92 -48.51
N VAL A 20 -10.08 23.09 -47.78
CA VAL A 20 -10.57 21.81 -48.28
C VAL A 20 -11.84 22.14 -49.07
N VAL A 21 -11.70 22.17 -50.39
CA VAL A 21 -12.84 22.00 -51.30
C VAL A 21 -13.47 20.65 -50.93
N PRO A 22 -14.77 20.57 -50.58
CA PRO A 22 -15.41 19.28 -50.51
C PRO A 22 -15.47 18.74 -51.94
N LEU A 23 -14.54 17.84 -52.28
CA LEU A 23 -14.77 16.87 -53.33
C LEU A 23 -15.89 15.98 -52.82
N ASN A 24 -17.12 16.31 -53.23
CA ASN A 24 -18.19 15.34 -53.35
C ASN A 24 -17.76 14.31 -54.40
N ASP A 25 -16.85 13.42 -54.03
CA ASP A 25 -16.89 12.08 -54.58
C ASP A 25 -17.89 11.33 -53.71
N SER A 26 -19.18 11.61 -53.96
CA SER A 26 -20.16 10.54 -53.85
C SER A 26 -19.60 9.42 -54.73
N VAL A 27 -18.96 8.44 -54.09
CA VAL A 27 -18.88 7.10 -54.66
C VAL A 27 -20.32 6.80 -55.00
N SER A 28 -20.65 6.90 -56.29
CA SER A 28 -21.94 6.49 -56.82
C SER A 28 -22.18 5.12 -56.22
N ALA A 29 -23.14 5.05 -55.29
CA ALA A 29 -23.66 3.78 -54.86
C ALA A 29 -24.03 3.10 -56.16
N ASN A 30 -23.38 1.96 -56.47
CA ASN A 30 -23.70 1.17 -57.64
C ASN A 30 -25.21 1.02 -57.65
N GLU A 31 -25.88 1.80 -58.49
CA GLU A 31 -27.32 1.92 -58.47
C GLU A 31 -27.82 0.55 -58.92
N ILE A 32 -28.45 -0.16 -58.00
CA ILE A 32 -28.81 -1.55 -58.21
C ILE A 32 -29.90 -1.52 -59.28
N HIS A 33 -29.60 -2.04 -60.46
CA HIS A 33 -30.52 -2.01 -61.61
C HIS A 33 -30.78 -3.44 -62.09
N PHE A 34 -32.05 -3.81 -62.21
CA PHE A 34 -32.47 -5.11 -62.75
C PHE A 34 -33.11 -4.94 -64.12
N ARG A 35 -32.71 -5.76 -65.08
CA ARG A 35 -33.33 -5.77 -66.42
C ARG A 35 -34.74 -6.34 -66.41
N ASN A 36 -35.05 -7.19 -65.44
CA ASN A 36 -36.37 -7.80 -65.25
C ASN A 36 -36.50 -8.37 -63.84
N CYS A 37 -37.72 -8.73 -63.44
CA CYS A 37 -37.97 -9.30 -62.12
C CYS A 37 -37.32 -10.66 -61.88
N SER A 38 -36.98 -11.43 -62.92
CA SER A 38 -36.23 -12.68 -62.72
C SER A 38 -34.80 -12.42 -62.26
N GLU A 39 -34.16 -11.35 -62.77
CA GLU A 39 -32.85 -10.89 -62.30
C GLU A 39 -32.94 -10.35 -60.87
N ALA A 40 -33.98 -9.57 -60.56
CA ALA A 40 -34.25 -9.09 -59.21
C ALA A 40 -34.43 -10.26 -58.23
N TRP A 41 -35.28 -11.24 -58.55
CA TRP A 41 -35.50 -12.43 -57.72
C TRP A 41 -34.23 -13.30 -57.58
N ALA A 42 -33.43 -13.44 -58.63
CA ALA A 42 -32.15 -14.15 -58.56
C ALA A 42 -31.13 -13.44 -57.67
N ALA A 43 -31.19 -12.11 -57.61
CA ALA A 43 -30.42 -11.28 -56.68
C ALA A 43 -31.04 -11.21 -55.26
N GLY A 44 -32.17 -11.89 -55.03
CA GLY A 44 -32.84 -11.96 -53.73
C GLY A 44 -33.75 -10.77 -53.41
N TYR A 45 -34.13 -9.97 -54.41
CA TYR A 45 -35.11 -8.89 -54.33
C TYR A 45 -36.51 -9.43 -54.60
N GLY A 46 -37.55 -8.74 -54.09
CA GLY A 46 -38.96 -9.12 -54.20
C GLY A 46 -39.79 -8.11 -53.41
N ASP A 47 -40.93 -7.71 -53.96
CA ASP A 47 -41.73 -6.54 -53.54
C ASP A 47 -40.82 -5.30 -53.33
N ILE A 48 -40.41 -4.65 -54.42
CA ILE A 48 -39.51 -3.49 -54.41
C ILE A 48 -40.37 -2.22 -54.50
N SER A 49 -40.41 -1.39 -53.47
CA SER A 49 -41.27 -0.20 -53.47
C SER A 49 -40.64 0.98 -54.23
N VAL A 50 -41.45 1.89 -54.75
CA VAL A 50 -40.99 3.19 -55.28
C VAL A 50 -40.04 3.87 -54.29
N GLY A 51 -38.81 4.14 -54.74
CA GLY A 51 -37.76 4.80 -53.95
C GLY A 51 -36.79 3.85 -53.23
N GLU A 52 -36.98 2.53 -53.31
CA GLU A 52 -36.01 1.54 -52.85
C GLU A 52 -34.94 1.26 -53.93
N ASP A 53 -33.70 0.98 -53.51
CA ASP A 53 -32.63 0.56 -54.40
C ASP A 53 -33.05 -0.69 -55.19
N GLY A 54 -33.06 -0.63 -56.52
CA GLY A 54 -33.58 -1.71 -57.37
C GLY A 54 -34.94 -1.46 -57.99
N TYR A 55 -35.67 -0.43 -57.56
CA TYR A 55 -36.95 -0.07 -58.17
C TYR A 55 -36.73 0.51 -59.56
N ALA A 56 -37.55 0.10 -60.52
CA ALA A 56 -37.63 0.75 -61.83
C ALA A 56 -39.04 0.59 -62.40
N ASP A 57 -39.53 1.61 -63.10
CA ASP A 57 -40.90 1.64 -63.65
C ASP A 57 -41.20 0.46 -64.58
N HIS A 58 -40.19 -0.15 -65.23
CA HIS A 58 -40.38 -1.34 -66.08
C HIS A 58 -40.54 -2.65 -65.30
N LEU A 59 -40.27 -2.62 -64.00
CA LEU A 59 -40.40 -3.75 -63.09
C LEU A 59 -41.75 -3.75 -62.34
N ASP A 60 -42.41 -2.60 -62.27
CA ASP A 60 -43.77 -2.41 -61.73
C ASP A 60 -44.80 -2.48 -62.88
N ARG A 61 -45.39 -3.67 -63.06
CA ARG A 61 -46.23 -3.98 -64.21
C ARG A 61 -47.64 -3.39 -64.09
N ASP A 62 -48.17 -3.35 -62.89
CA ASP A 62 -49.50 -2.86 -62.53
C ASP A 62 -49.50 -1.40 -62.05
N LYS A 63 -48.32 -0.80 -61.88
CA LYS A 63 -48.11 0.61 -61.54
C LYS A 63 -48.75 1.02 -60.23
N ASP A 64 -48.74 0.10 -59.27
CA ASP A 64 -49.31 0.33 -57.94
C ASP A 64 -48.28 0.89 -56.94
N GLY A 65 -47.03 1.04 -57.38
CA GLY A 65 -45.93 1.54 -56.57
C GLY A 65 -45.01 0.45 -56.02
N THR A 66 -45.24 -0.81 -56.39
CA THR A 66 -44.40 -1.95 -55.98
C THR A 66 -43.98 -2.77 -57.21
N ALA A 67 -42.69 -2.80 -57.50
CA ALA A 67 -42.09 -3.59 -58.55
C ALA A 67 -41.80 -5.04 -58.12
N CYS A 68 -41.86 -5.97 -59.08
CA CYS A 68 -41.51 -7.38 -58.88
C CYS A 68 -42.24 -8.08 -57.75
N GLU A 69 -43.51 -7.68 -57.56
CA GLU A 69 -44.41 -8.24 -56.58
C GLU A 69 -44.55 -9.76 -56.73
N ILE A 70 -44.50 -10.46 -55.60
CA ILE A 70 -44.77 -11.90 -55.56
C ILE A 70 -46.27 -12.13 -55.34
N VAL A 71 -47.06 -11.89 -56.39
CA VAL A 71 -48.52 -12.06 -56.34
C VAL A 71 -48.96 -13.51 -56.63
N LYS A 72 -50.00 -13.97 -55.92
CA LYS A 72 -50.73 -15.20 -56.24
C LYS A 72 -51.49 -15.03 -57.57
N SER A 73 -51.09 -15.74 -58.61
CA SER A 73 -51.92 -15.94 -59.81
C SER A 73 -52.22 -17.43 -60.01
N LYS A 74 -53.52 -17.77 -60.14
CA LYS A 74 -54.01 -19.15 -60.38
C LYS A 74 -53.54 -20.22 -59.37
N GLY A 75 -53.24 -19.84 -58.13
CA GLY A 75 -52.91 -20.78 -57.06
C GLY A 75 -51.48 -21.35 -57.07
N GLN A 76 -50.54 -20.78 -57.83
CA GLN A 76 -49.12 -21.17 -57.76
C GLN A 76 -48.23 -20.01 -57.30
N TYR A 77 -47.42 -20.29 -56.26
CA TYR A 77 -46.35 -19.42 -55.75
C TYR A 77 -45.04 -19.69 -56.51
N ARG A 78 -44.34 -18.64 -56.95
CA ARG A 78 -42.93 -18.67 -57.38
C ARG A 78 -42.28 -17.44 -56.73
N SER A 79 -41.20 -17.46 -55.97
CA SER A 79 -40.02 -18.34 -55.82
C SER A 79 -39.99 -19.07 -54.46
N ARG A 80 -39.48 -20.32 -54.45
CA ARG A 80 -39.36 -21.16 -53.24
C ARG A 80 -37.87 -21.49 -53.00
N ARG A 81 -37.46 -21.59 -51.73
CA ARG A 81 -36.21 -22.30 -51.37
C ARG A 81 -36.36 -23.79 -51.70
N ALA A 82 -35.25 -24.54 -51.76
CA ALA A 82 -35.25 -25.99 -52.01
C ALA A 82 -36.09 -26.80 -50.98
N ASP A 83 -36.41 -26.19 -49.83
CA ASP A 83 -37.23 -26.76 -48.75
C ASP A 83 -38.73 -26.42 -48.84
N GLY A 84 -39.17 -25.72 -49.89
CA GLY A 84 -40.58 -25.44 -50.13
C GLY A 84 -41.18 -24.25 -49.36
N THR A 85 -40.39 -23.50 -48.59
CA THR A 85 -40.85 -22.29 -47.89
C THR A 85 -41.01 -21.08 -48.85
N PRO A 86 -42.08 -20.26 -48.71
CA PRO A 86 -42.24 -19.02 -49.47
C PRO A 86 -41.17 -17.99 -49.08
N LEU A 87 -40.57 -17.31 -50.06
CA LEU A 87 -39.74 -16.11 -49.87
C LEU A 87 -40.63 -14.93 -49.44
N ASN A 88 -41.12 -14.95 -48.20
CA ASN A 88 -41.82 -13.81 -47.61
C ASN A 88 -40.85 -12.98 -46.76
N LYS A 89 -40.83 -11.68 -47.05
CA LYS A 89 -40.08 -10.56 -46.45
C LYS A 89 -38.67 -10.36 -47.01
N VAL A 90 -38.55 -9.53 -48.03
CA VAL A 90 -37.26 -8.94 -48.41
C VAL A 90 -36.94 -7.80 -47.46
N LYS A 91 -36.71 -8.12 -46.19
CA LYS A 91 -35.76 -7.32 -45.43
C LYS A 91 -34.40 -7.76 -45.94
N ALA A 92 -33.70 -6.92 -46.69
CA ALA A 92 -32.33 -7.21 -47.09
C ALA A 92 -31.44 -7.53 -45.87
N THR A 93 -31.79 -7.05 -44.68
CA THR A 93 -31.13 -7.36 -43.41
C THR A 93 -32.13 -7.75 -42.31
N TYR A 94 -31.98 -8.92 -41.70
CA TYR A 94 -32.94 -9.39 -40.68
C TYR A 94 -32.38 -10.42 -39.71
N TRP A 95 -33.01 -10.49 -38.54
CA TRP A 95 -32.83 -11.57 -37.56
C TRP A 95 -33.82 -12.71 -37.84
N GLU A 96 -33.35 -13.94 -37.72
CA GLU A 96 -34.15 -15.16 -37.86
C GLU A 96 -33.83 -16.10 -36.69
N GLN A 97 -34.87 -16.71 -36.10
CA GLN A 97 -34.69 -17.76 -35.10
C GLN A 97 -35.05 -19.11 -35.72
N VAL A 98 -34.09 -20.04 -35.76
CA VAL A 98 -34.29 -21.39 -36.31
C VAL A 98 -33.78 -22.42 -35.29
N GLY A 99 -34.65 -23.34 -34.89
CA GLY A 99 -34.29 -24.39 -33.91
C GLY A 99 -33.77 -23.83 -32.58
N GLY A 100 -34.32 -22.70 -32.12
CA GLY A 100 -33.88 -22.01 -30.89
C GLY A 100 -32.64 -21.13 -31.04
N ASN A 101 -31.92 -21.23 -32.16
CA ASN A 101 -30.72 -20.43 -32.44
C ASN A 101 -31.05 -19.16 -33.20
N TRP A 102 -30.37 -18.06 -32.87
CA TRP A 102 -30.51 -16.78 -33.57
C TRP A 102 -29.46 -16.63 -34.67
N TYR A 103 -29.91 -16.11 -35.80
CA TYR A 103 -29.11 -15.81 -36.99
C TYR A 103 -29.39 -14.37 -37.43
N TYR A 104 -28.39 -13.76 -38.05
CA TYR A 104 -28.56 -12.46 -38.72
C TYR A 104 -28.15 -12.61 -40.19
N TYR A 105 -28.97 -12.10 -41.09
CA TYR A 105 -28.74 -12.14 -42.53
C TYR A 105 -28.52 -10.72 -43.04
N GLU A 106 -27.58 -10.58 -43.97
CA GLU A 106 -27.40 -9.38 -44.79
C GLU A 106 -27.36 -9.78 -46.26
N LYS A 107 -28.19 -9.13 -47.08
CA LYS A 107 -28.45 -9.48 -48.49
C LYS A 107 -28.75 -10.97 -48.64
N ASN A 108 -29.54 -11.52 -47.73
CA ASN A 108 -29.86 -12.95 -47.62
C ASN A 108 -28.67 -13.89 -47.36
N VAL A 109 -27.48 -13.35 -47.04
CA VAL A 109 -26.30 -14.12 -46.65
C VAL A 109 -26.18 -14.12 -45.13
N ARG A 110 -25.98 -15.29 -44.55
CA ARG A 110 -25.84 -15.45 -43.10
C ARG A 110 -24.53 -14.82 -42.63
N VAL A 111 -24.62 -13.95 -41.62
CA VAL A 111 -23.44 -13.31 -41.03
C VAL A 111 -22.70 -14.30 -40.14
N THR A 112 -21.37 -14.25 -40.21
CA THR A 112 -20.45 -14.99 -39.34
C THR A 112 -19.41 -14.03 -38.75
N GLY A 113 -18.80 -14.38 -37.64
CA GLY A 113 -17.80 -13.56 -36.96
C GLY A 113 -18.40 -12.35 -36.24
N TRP A 114 -17.55 -11.34 -36.03
CA TRP A 114 -17.91 -10.10 -35.35
C TRP A 114 -18.78 -9.21 -36.24
N LYS A 115 -19.88 -8.69 -35.69
CA LYS A 115 -20.73 -7.74 -36.39
C LYS A 115 -21.33 -6.72 -35.44
N GLN A 116 -21.25 -5.45 -35.82
CA GLN A 116 -21.99 -4.39 -35.17
C GLN A 116 -23.33 -4.19 -35.88
N ILE A 117 -24.43 -4.26 -35.11
CA ILE A 117 -25.81 -4.12 -35.60
C ILE A 117 -26.47 -3.06 -34.72
N SER A 118 -26.88 -1.95 -35.33
CA SER A 118 -27.50 -0.81 -34.64
C SER A 118 -26.69 -0.35 -33.41
N GLY A 119 -25.36 -0.23 -33.57
CA GLY A 119 -24.45 0.20 -32.51
C GLY A 119 -24.03 -0.88 -31.51
N THR A 120 -24.67 -2.05 -31.51
CA THR A 120 -24.36 -3.16 -30.58
C THR A 120 -23.50 -4.22 -31.24
N TRP A 121 -22.45 -4.69 -30.56
CA TRP A 121 -21.60 -5.78 -31.05
C TRP A 121 -22.18 -7.15 -30.73
N TYR A 122 -22.13 -8.04 -31.72
CA TYR A 122 -22.50 -9.45 -31.64
C TYR A 122 -21.37 -10.30 -32.22
N TYR A 123 -21.37 -11.58 -31.86
CA TYR A 123 -20.49 -12.56 -32.50
C TYR A 123 -21.30 -13.77 -32.95
N PHE A 124 -21.11 -14.15 -34.21
CA PHE A 124 -21.73 -15.30 -34.84
C PHE A 124 -20.65 -16.37 -35.09
N ASN A 125 -20.91 -17.63 -34.74
CA ASN A 125 -19.94 -18.69 -34.99
C ASN A 125 -19.82 -19.01 -36.51
N SER A 126 -18.99 -19.98 -36.89
CA SER A 126 -18.80 -20.38 -38.29
C SER A 126 -20.07 -20.86 -38.99
N ASN A 127 -21.07 -21.32 -38.23
CA ASN A 127 -22.38 -21.72 -38.74
C ASN A 127 -23.40 -20.56 -38.76
N GLY A 128 -22.97 -19.37 -38.35
CA GLY A 128 -23.74 -18.14 -38.23
C GLY A 128 -24.69 -18.08 -37.04
N VAL A 129 -24.52 -18.95 -36.05
CA VAL A 129 -25.31 -18.90 -34.80
C VAL A 129 -24.77 -17.79 -33.91
N MET A 130 -25.64 -16.89 -33.48
CA MET A 130 -25.34 -15.83 -32.52
C MET A 130 -24.90 -16.44 -31.18
N GLN A 131 -23.79 -15.95 -30.65
CA GLN A 131 -23.24 -16.42 -29.38
C GLN A 131 -23.76 -15.61 -28.19
N THR A 132 -23.92 -16.31 -27.06
CA THR A 132 -24.33 -15.80 -25.76
C THR A 132 -23.40 -16.34 -24.67
N GLY A 133 -23.34 -15.68 -23.52
CA GLY A 133 -22.49 -16.05 -22.39
C GLY A 133 -21.00 -15.84 -22.66
N TRP A 134 -20.16 -16.52 -21.88
CA TRP A 134 -18.70 -16.48 -22.02
C TRP A 134 -18.23 -17.16 -23.30
N ARG A 135 -17.41 -16.48 -24.09
CA ARG A 135 -16.79 -17.01 -25.31
C ARG A 135 -15.34 -16.59 -25.41
N GLN A 136 -14.48 -17.56 -25.71
CA GLN A 136 -13.10 -17.31 -26.05
C GLN A 136 -12.98 -17.21 -27.58
N ILE A 137 -12.57 -16.05 -28.07
CA ILE A 137 -12.44 -15.75 -29.49
C ILE A 137 -11.03 -15.22 -29.70
N ASN A 138 -10.23 -15.88 -30.54
CA ASN A 138 -8.82 -15.55 -30.75
C ASN A 138 -8.03 -15.42 -29.43
N ASN A 139 -8.22 -16.38 -28.52
CA ASN A 139 -7.62 -16.43 -27.17
C ASN A 139 -8.04 -15.30 -26.21
N ILE A 140 -9.00 -14.47 -26.58
CA ILE A 140 -9.54 -13.40 -25.72
C ILE A 140 -10.93 -13.79 -25.25
N TRP A 141 -11.20 -13.63 -23.95
CA TRP A 141 -12.53 -13.87 -23.38
C TRP A 141 -13.44 -12.65 -23.55
N TYR A 142 -14.67 -12.91 -23.97
CA TYR A 142 -15.76 -11.95 -24.10
C TYR A 142 -17.00 -12.50 -23.42
N TYR A 143 -17.88 -11.62 -22.97
CA TYR A 143 -19.18 -12.02 -22.43
C TYR A 143 -20.30 -11.37 -23.23
N PHE A 144 -21.24 -12.20 -23.69
CA PHE A 144 -22.42 -11.77 -24.42
C PHE A 144 -23.67 -11.98 -23.54
N SER A 145 -24.60 -11.03 -23.53
CA SER A 145 -25.87 -11.20 -22.81
C SER A 145 -26.72 -12.33 -23.41
N SER A 146 -27.86 -12.65 -22.78
CA SER A 146 -28.83 -13.61 -23.34
C SER A 146 -29.37 -13.18 -24.71
N ASN A 147 -29.35 -11.88 -25.02
CA ASN A 147 -29.74 -11.32 -26.31
C ASN A 147 -28.56 -11.19 -27.29
N GLY A 148 -27.37 -11.70 -26.92
CA GLY A 148 -26.17 -11.68 -27.76
C GLY A 148 -25.40 -10.36 -27.74
N TYR A 149 -25.76 -9.42 -26.86
CA TYR A 149 -25.07 -8.13 -26.80
C TYR A 149 -23.72 -8.30 -26.11
N MET A 150 -22.63 -7.94 -26.78
CA MET A 150 -21.30 -7.90 -26.18
C MET A 150 -21.32 -6.94 -24.98
N GLN A 151 -20.90 -7.41 -23.82
CA GLN A 151 -20.83 -6.62 -22.61
C GLN A 151 -19.47 -5.91 -22.48
N THR A 152 -19.51 -4.72 -21.90
CA THR A 152 -18.33 -3.89 -21.56
C THR A 152 -18.48 -3.35 -20.12
N GLY A 153 -17.40 -2.81 -19.59
CA GLY A 153 -17.30 -2.26 -18.24
C GLY A 153 -17.41 -3.33 -17.13
N TRP A 154 -17.76 -2.86 -15.93
CA TRP A 154 -18.02 -3.72 -14.78
C TRP A 154 -19.28 -4.57 -14.98
N LYS A 155 -19.14 -5.89 -14.79
CA LYS A 155 -20.26 -6.82 -14.80
C LYS A 155 -20.17 -7.84 -13.67
N GLN A 156 -21.30 -7.99 -12.98
CA GLN A 156 -21.52 -9.10 -12.07
C GLN A 156 -22.14 -10.27 -12.83
N ILE A 157 -21.46 -11.41 -12.82
CA ILE A 157 -21.91 -12.64 -13.49
C ILE A 157 -21.86 -13.76 -12.45
N GLY A 158 -23.03 -14.27 -12.08
CA GLY A 158 -23.16 -15.11 -10.88
C GLY A 158 -22.83 -14.31 -9.63
N SER A 159 -21.96 -14.84 -8.76
CA SER A 159 -21.48 -14.16 -7.55
C SER A 159 -20.28 -13.24 -7.79
N ASN A 160 -19.65 -13.32 -8.98
CA ASN A 160 -18.32 -12.77 -9.21
C ASN A 160 -18.39 -11.51 -10.08
N TRP A 161 -17.47 -10.58 -9.83
CA TRP A 161 -17.32 -9.35 -10.60
C TRP A 161 -16.21 -9.51 -11.63
N TYR A 162 -16.46 -8.99 -12.82
CA TYR A 162 -15.55 -8.98 -13.97
C TYR A 162 -15.47 -7.57 -14.53
N TYR A 163 -14.38 -7.27 -15.22
CA TYR A 163 -14.25 -6.06 -16.01
C TYR A 163 -13.94 -6.41 -17.47
N LEU A 164 -14.78 -5.89 -18.37
CA LEU A 164 -14.64 -6.06 -19.80
C LEU A 164 -14.23 -4.70 -20.37
N LYS A 165 -13.11 -4.61 -21.10
CA LYS A 165 -12.69 -3.35 -21.74
C LYS A 165 -13.75 -2.88 -22.74
N ASP A 166 -13.63 -1.65 -23.26
CA ASP A 166 -14.52 -1.14 -24.31
C ASP A 166 -14.54 -2.02 -25.56
N SER A 167 -13.44 -2.74 -25.82
CA SER A 167 -13.37 -3.76 -26.87
C SER A 167 -14.13 -5.05 -26.56
N GLY A 168 -14.73 -5.19 -25.37
CA GLY A 168 -15.35 -6.39 -24.83
C GLY A 168 -14.37 -7.41 -24.23
N ALA A 169 -13.07 -7.19 -24.38
CA ALA A 169 -12.04 -8.11 -23.89
C ALA A 169 -12.00 -8.11 -22.36
N MET A 170 -12.15 -9.28 -21.76
CA MET A 170 -12.01 -9.50 -20.33
C MET A 170 -10.59 -9.22 -19.86
N VAL A 171 -10.47 -8.53 -18.73
CA VAL A 171 -9.18 -8.28 -18.09
C VAL A 171 -8.85 -9.36 -17.07
N THR A 172 -7.55 -9.51 -16.81
CA THR A 172 -6.98 -10.33 -15.74
C THR A 172 -5.87 -9.53 -15.07
N ASP A 173 -5.37 -10.02 -13.94
CA ASP A 173 -4.24 -9.44 -13.21
C ASP A 173 -4.52 -8.01 -12.71
N TRP A 174 -3.48 -7.25 -12.36
CA TRP A 174 -3.56 -5.88 -11.90
C TRP A 174 -4.17 -4.94 -12.94
N GLN A 175 -5.19 -4.18 -12.54
CA GLN A 175 -5.82 -3.16 -13.39
C GLN A 175 -6.01 -1.87 -12.60
N TYR A 176 -5.63 -0.74 -13.22
CA TYR A 176 -5.89 0.59 -12.68
C TYR A 176 -7.09 1.19 -13.38
N LEU A 177 -8.22 1.26 -12.68
CA LEU A 177 -9.52 1.65 -13.20
C LEU A 177 -10.07 2.79 -12.34
N ASP A 178 -10.46 3.89 -12.98
CA ASP A 178 -11.08 5.05 -12.31
C ASP A 178 -10.32 5.57 -11.08
N GLY A 179 -8.99 5.57 -11.15
CA GLY A 179 -8.12 6.06 -10.08
C GLY A 179 -7.83 5.04 -8.97
N THR A 180 -8.26 3.79 -9.11
CA THR A 180 -8.11 2.74 -8.11
C THR A 180 -7.52 1.46 -8.70
N TRP A 181 -6.69 0.75 -7.92
CA TRP A 181 -6.16 -0.55 -8.31
C TRP A 181 -7.10 -1.70 -7.90
N TYR A 182 -7.28 -2.64 -8.82
CA TYR A 182 -8.00 -3.90 -8.65
C TYR A 182 -7.08 -5.05 -9.08
N LEU A 183 -7.35 -6.24 -8.56
CA LEU A 183 -6.67 -7.46 -8.96
C LEU A 183 -7.70 -8.48 -9.43
N PHE A 184 -7.47 -9.05 -10.61
CA PHE A 184 -8.30 -10.09 -11.18
C PHE A 184 -7.53 -11.40 -11.27
N ASN A 185 -8.17 -12.53 -10.99
CA ASN A 185 -7.53 -13.83 -11.17
C ASN A 185 -7.43 -14.22 -12.67
N SER A 186 -6.85 -15.38 -12.95
CA SER A 186 -6.70 -15.89 -14.33
C SER A 186 -8.02 -16.19 -15.05
N SER A 187 -9.11 -16.34 -14.28
CA SER A 187 -10.47 -16.48 -14.81
C SER A 187 -11.20 -15.14 -14.96
N GLY A 188 -10.51 -14.02 -14.67
CA GLY A 188 -11.05 -12.66 -14.78
C GLY A 188 -11.94 -12.22 -13.61
N GLU A 189 -11.98 -13.00 -12.53
CA GLU A 189 -12.78 -12.66 -11.35
C GLU A 189 -12.03 -11.65 -10.48
N MET A 190 -12.72 -10.57 -10.10
CA MET A 190 -12.20 -9.55 -9.21
C MET A 190 -11.96 -10.14 -7.82
N LEU A 191 -10.75 -9.97 -7.30
CA LEU A 191 -10.34 -10.45 -6.00
C LEU A 191 -10.61 -9.41 -4.91
N THR A 192 -10.91 -9.90 -3.71
CA THR A 192 -11.16 -9.09 -2.51
C THR A 192 -10.37 -9.68 -1.33
N GLY A 193 -10.25 -8.92 -0.23
CA GLY A 193 -9.55 -9.37 0.97
C GLY A 193 -8.04 -9.51 0.78
N TRP A 194 -7.40 -10.38 1.58
CA TRP A 194 -5.96 -10.62 1.54
C TRP A 194 -5.56 -11.40 0.29
N GLN A 195 -4.64 -10.85 -0.50
CA GLN A 195 -4.11 -11.47 -1.71
C GLN A 195 -2.59 -11.41 -1.72
N LYS A 196 -1.93 -12.51 -2.09
CA LYS A 196 -0.48 -12.59 -2.22
C LYS A 196 -0.10 -12.60 -3.69
N ASN A 197 0.64 -11.59 -4.14
CA ASN A 197 1.13 -11.47 -5.52
C ASN A 197 2.63 -11.14 -5.49
N ASN A 198 3.45 -11.88 -6.26
CA ASN A 198 4.91 -11.71 -6.31
C ASN A 198 5.58 -11.65 -4.91
N ASN A 199 5.15 -12.55 -4.02
CA ASN A 199 5.59 -12.65 -2.63
C ASN A 199 5.27 -11.45 -1.72
N VAL A 200 4.46 -10.49 -2.18
CA VAL A 200 3.98 -9.36 -1.40
C VAL A 200 2.50 -9.56 -1.08
N TRP A 201 2.10 -9.25 0.15
CA TRP A 201 0.70 -9.27 0.57
C TRP A 201 0.04 -7.91 0.31
N TYR A 202 -1.18 -7.95 -0.19
CA TYR A 202 -2.05 -6.81 -0.44
C TYR A 202 -3.41 -7.08 0.20
N TYR A 203 -4.15 -6.02 0.51
CA TYR A 203 -5.53 -6.16 0.96
C TYR A 203 -6.45 -5.34 0.06
N PHE A 204 -7.54 -5.96 -0.39
CA PHE A 204 -8.58 -5.36 -1.20
C PHE A 204 -9.86 -5.25 -0.39
N SER A 205 -10.61 -4.14 -0.54
CA SER A 205 -11.92 -4.00 0.11
C SER A 205 -12.93 -5.01 -0.45
N LYS A 206 -14.14 -5.04 0.11
CA LYS A 206 -15.23 -5.89 -0.41
C LYS A 206 -15.66 -5.47 -1.82
N GLU A 207 -15.45 -4.20 -2.15
CA GLU A 207 -15.68 -3.59 -3.46
C GLU A 207 -14.48 -3.78 -4.42
N GLY A 208 -13.41 -4.43 -3.97
CA GLY A 208 -12.22 -4.73 -4.79
C GLY A 208 -11.18 -3.62 -4.83
N TYR A 209 -11.31 -2.56 -4.02
CA TYR A 209 -10.34 -1.47 -4.00
C TYR A 209 -9.08 -1.86 -3.24
N MET A 210 -7.90 -1.78 -3.87
CA MET A 210 -6.63 -1.96 -3.17
C MET A 210 -6.51 -0.94 -2.03
N GLN A 211 -6.21 -1.42 -0.83
CA GLN A 211 -6.07 -0.59 0.36
C GLN A 211 -4.62 -0.14 0.56
N THR A 212 -4.46 1.03 1.16
CA THR A 212 -3.17 1.60 1.59
C THR A 212 -3.33 2.21 3.00
N GLY A 213 -2.19 2.50 3.64
CA GLY A 213 -2.10 3.08 4.97
C GLY A 213 -2.44 2.11 6.10
N TRP A 214 -2.76 2.67 7.27
CA TRP A 214 -3.20 1.91 8.44
C TRP A 214 -4.56 1.26 8.21
N LYS A 215 -4.66 -0.04 8.49
CA LYS A 215 -5.91 -0.81 8.39
C LYS A 215 -6.06 -1.72 9.59
N GLN A 216 -7.24 -1.67 10.21
CA GLN A 216 -7.64 -2.66 11.20
C GLN A 216 -8.48 -3.74 10.50
N ILE A 217 -7.97 -4.97 10.50
CA ILE A 217 -8.58 -6.11 9.80
C ILE A 217 -8.71 -7.24 10.83
N SER A 218 -9.95 -7.66 11.09
CA SER A 218 -10.27 -8.71 12.08
C SER A 218 -9.65 -8.43 13.47
N GLY A 219 -9.69 -7.17 13.92
CA GLY A 219 -9.16 -6.74 15.21
C GLY A 219 -7.66 -6.43 15.25
N ASN A 220 -6.90 -6.85 14.24
CA ASN A 220 -5.46 -6.62 14.17
C ASN A 220 -5.12 -5.39 13.32
N TRP A 221 -4.09 -4.65 13.70
CA TRP A 221 -3.58 -3.52 12.93
C TRP A 221 -2.50 -3.96 11.94
N TYR A 222 -2.60 -3.43 10.73
CA TYR A 222 -1.63 -3.62 9.64
C TYR A 222 -1.31 -2.26 9.05
N TYR A 223 -0.15 -2.17 8.40
CA TYR A 223 0.19 -1.02 7.56
C TYR A 223 0.50 -1.49 6.14
N LEU A 224 -0.27 -0.96 5.18
CA LEU A 224 -0.03 -1.16 3.76
C LEU A 224 0.66 0.09 3.21
N ASN A 225 1.79 -0.07 2.54
CA ASN A 225 2.51 1.07 1.98
C ASN A 225 1.76 1.71 0.81
N GLN A 226 2.35 2.75 0.21
CA GLN A 226 1.72 3.50 -0.88
C GLN A 226 1.47 2.64 -2.13
N SER A 227 2.26 1.58 -2.32
CA SER A 227 2.06 0.58 -3.38
C SER A 227 1.08 -0.53 -2.98
N GLY A 228 0.48 -0.46 -1.79
CA GLY A 228 -0.45 -1.45 -1.24
C GLY A 228 0.21 -2.65 -0.57
N GLY A 229 1.54 -2.73 -0.59
CA GLY A 229 2.28 -3.85 0.00
C GLY A 229 2.24 -3.80 1.52
N MET A 230 1.94 -4.93 2.14
CA MET A 230 1.93 -5.08 3.60
C MET A 230 3.33 -5.01 4.17
N GLU A 231 3.52 -4.13 5.15
CA GLU A 231 4.79 -3.98 5.84
C GLU A 231 4.99 -5.06 6.92
N THR A 232 6.24 -5.46 7.10
CA THR A 232 6.71 -6.37 8.14
C THR A 232 7.99 -5.83 8.78
N GLY A 233 8.32 -6.30 9.99
CA GLY A 233 9.50 -5.87 10.73
C GLY A 233 9.40 -4.45 11.29
N LEU A 234 10.56 -3.86 11.62
CA LEU A 234 10.64 -2.51 12.16
C LEU A 234 10.52 -1.47 11.05
N LYS A 235 9.56 -0.54 11.17
CA LYS A 235 9.25 0.45 10.14
C LYS A 235 9.01 1.82 10.74
N ARG A 236 9.51 2.85 10.06
CA ARG A 236 9.27 4.25 10.44
C ARG A 236 8.10 4.79 9.63
N ILE A 237 7.02 5.16 10.31
CA ILE A 237 5.77 5.65 9.72
C ILE A 237 5.41 6.97 10.38
N SER A 238 5.30 8.04 9.59
CA SER A 238 4.97 9.39 10.07
C SER A 238 5.85 9.88 11.23
N GLY A 239 7.15 9.55 11.20
CA GLY A 239 8.14 9.98 12.19
C GLY A 239 8.41 8.99 13.32
N GLU A 240 7.46 8.11 13.62
CA GLU A 240 7.51 7.11 14.70
C GLU A 240 7.89 5.73 14.19
N PHE A 241 8.48 4.90 15.05
CA PHE A 241 8.77 3.50 14.71
C PHE A 241 7.66 2.56 15.20
N TYR A 242 7.34 1.56 14.38
CA TYR A 242 6.38 0.50 14.66
C TYR A 242 7.03 -0.83 14.30
N TYR A 243 6.64 -1.89 15.00
CA TYR A 243 7.10 -3.25 14.69
C TYR A 243 5.94 -4.11 14.25
N PHE A 244 6.08 -4.75 13.10
CA PHE A 244 5.10 -5.67 12.52
C PHE A 244 5.68 -7.09 12.52
N ALA A 245 4.89 -8.07 12.93
CA ALA A 245 5.25 -9.48 12.80
C ALA A 245 5.41 -9.87 11.31
N GLU A 246 5.92 -11.06 11.03
CA GLU A 246 5.96 -11.60 9.65
C GLU A 246 4.57 -11.74 9.03
N SER A 247 3.55 -11.95 9.87
CA SER A 247 2.13 -11.93 9.48
C SER A 247 1.60 -10.53 9.15
N GLY A 248 2.40 -9.47 9.37
CA GLY A 248 2.02 -8.07 9.20
C GLY A 248 1.27 -7.46 10.38
N VAL A 249 0.95 -8.25 11.42
CA VAL A 249 0.25 -7.74 12.61
C VAL A 249 1.17 -6.83 13.41
N MET A 250 0.73 -5.59 13.61
CA MET A 250 1.40 -4.60 14.45
C MET A 250 1.54 -5.12 15.88
N GLN A 251 2.72 -4.96 16.46
CA GLN A 251 3.07 -5.43 17.78
C GLN A 251 3.07 -4.29 18.80
N THR A 252 2.70 -4.62 20.03
CA THR A 252 2.76 -3.74 21.21
C THR A 252 3.50 -4.44 22.34
N GLY A 253 3.83 -3.70 23.39
CA GLY A 253 4.59 -4.15 24.56
C GLY A 253 6.08 -4.36 24.27
N TRP A 254 6.74 -5.11 25.14
CA TRP A 254 8.15 -5.49 25.02
C TRP A 254 8.38 -6.42 23.82
N LYS A 255 9.40 -6.11 23.00
CA LYS A 255 9.84 -6.93 21.87
C LYS A 255 11.35 -7.01 21.83
N LEU A 256 11.87 -8.22 21.68
CA LEU A 256 13.30 -8.47 21.47
C LEU A 256 13.59 -8.44 19.97
N ILE A 257 14.37 -7.46 19.51
CA ILE A 257 14.71 -7.27 18.11
C ILE A 257 16.24 -7.24 18.02
N ASN A 258 16.83 -8.17 17.27
CA ASN A 258 18.29 -8.31 17.13
C ASN A 258 19.04 -8.36 18.47
N GLY A 259 18.46 -9.04 19.48
CA GLY A 259 19.06 -9.19 20.81
C GLY A 259 18.88 -7.99 21.75
N ILE A 260 18.14 -6.96 21.34
CA ILE A 260 17.89 -5.77 22.13
C ILE A 260 16.40 -5.60 22.39
N TYR A 261 16.02 -5.32 23.64
CA TYR A 261 14.63 -5.06 23.99
C TYR A 261 14.23 -3.65 23.58
N HIS A 262 13.06 -3.55 22.97
CA HIS A 262 12.35 -2.31 22.67
C HIS A 262 10.95 -2.40 23.29
N TYR A 263 10.37 -1.25 23.64
CA TYR A 263 8.99 -1.20 24.11
C TYR A 263 8.12 -0.45 23.10
N PHE A 264 6.99 -1.05 22.70
CA PHE A 264 6.00 -0.44 21.82
C PHE A 264 4.75 -0.12 22.63
N LYS A 265 4.30 1.13 22.61
CA LYS A 265 3.09 1.57 23.32
C LYS A 265 1.85 0.84 22.77
N ASP A 266 0.70 0.99 23.43
CA ASP A 266 -0.58 0.44 22.93
C ASP A 266 -0.96 0.99 21.55
N SER A 267 -0.52 2.21 21.24
CA SER A 267 -0.65 2.80 19.90
C SER A 267 0.25 2.14 18.85
N GLY A 268 1.12 1.21 19.24
CA GLY A 268 2.15 0.58 18.42
C GLY A 268 3.43 1.39 18.22
N ALA A 269 3.45 2.66 18.64
CA ALA A 269 4.62 3.50 18.48
C ALA A 269 5.71 3.13 19.50
N MET A 270 6.95 3.02 19.03
CA MET A 270 8.12 2.72 19.85
C MET A 270 8.33 3.81 20.90
N LEU A 271 8.52 3.41 22.15
CA LEU A 271 8.81 4.30 23.25
C LEU A 271 10.30 4.65 23.29
N LYS A 272 10.57 5.90 23.64
CA LYS A 272 11.88 6.42 24.02
C LYS A 272 11.74 7.14 25.36
N GLY A 273 12.76 7.08 26.19
CA GLY A 273 12.78 7.63 27.54
C GLY A 273 12.23 6.66 28.59
N TRP A 274 11.70 7.24 29.67
CA TRP A 274 11.25 6.50 30.86
C TRP A 274 9.97 5.69 30.62
N TYR A 275 9.95 4.49 31.18
CA TYR A 275 8.79 3.60 31.21
C TYR A 275 8.64 2.99 32.60
N GLN A 276 7.40 2.87 33.08
CA GLN A 276 7.11 2.23 34.35
C GLN A 276 6.11 1.09 34.17
N GLU A 277 6.44 -0.08 34.69
CA GLU A 277 5.59 -1.26 34.67
C GLU A 277 5.71 -2.02 35.99
N TYR A 278 4.59 -2.38 36.62
CA TYR A 278 4.58 -3.11 37.90
C TYR A 278 5.52 -2.55 38.97
N ASN A 279 5.55 -1.21 39.11
CA ASN A 279 6.43 -0.48 40.04
C ASN A 279 7.94 -0.59 39.74
N HIS A 280 8.33 -1.04 38.55
CA HIS A 280 9.70 -1.01 38.07
C HIS A 280 9.87 0.06 37.00
N TRP A 281 10.98 0.78 37.07
CA TRP A 281 11.36 1.77 36.07
C TRP A 281 12.35 1.20 35.08
N TYR A 282 12.16 1.54 33.81
CA TYR A 282 13.02 1.20 32.69
C TYR A 282 13.34 2.49 31.93
N TYR A 283 14.43 2.47 31.18
CA TYR A 283 14.78 3.55 30.26
C TYR A 283 15.07 3.00 28.87
N LEU A 284 14.43 3.58 27.87
CA LEU A 284 14.66 3.31 26.46
C LEU A 284 15.47 4.48 25.90
N ASP A 285 16.61 4.22 25.27
CA ASP A 285 17.47 5.29 24.76
C ASP A 285 16.88 6.01 23.54
N GLU A 286 17.66 6.92 22.93
CA GLU A 286 17.25 7.68 21.75
C GLU A 286 16.97 6.80 20.51
N ASP A 287 17.48 5.57 20.48
CA ASP A 287 17.20 4.57 19.46
C ASP A 287 16.07 3.60 19.88
N GLY A 288 15.49 3.83 21.07
CA GLY A 288 14.45 3.01 21.68
C GLY A 288 14.96 1.70 22.27
N ARG A 289 16.27 1.56 22.48
CA ARG A 289 16.88 0.35 23.06
C ARG A 289 16.78 0.39 24.58
N MET A 290 16.38 -0.72 25.19
CA MET A 290 16.37 -0.85 26.63
C MET A 290 17.79 -0.75 27.19
N VAL A 291 17.98 0.20 28.10
CA VAL A 291 19.25 0.43 28.77
C VAL A 291 19.48 -0.61 29.86
N THR A 292 20.74 -1.03 29.99
CA THR A 292 21.25 -1.86 31.08
C THR A 292 22.61 -1.32 31.53
N GLY A 293 23.00 -1.57 32.77
CA GLY A 293 24.22 -1.04 33.39
C GLY A 293 24.10 0.42 33.82
N PHE A 294 25.25 1.06 34.02
CA PHE A 294 25.32 2.50 34.30
C PHE A 294 24.94 3.31 33.07
N TYR A 295 24.08 4.30 33.24
CA TYR A 295 23.65 5.17 32.15
C TYR A 295 23.28 6.56 32.65
N THR A 296 23.71 7.58 31.91
CA THR A 296 23.44 8.98 32.23
C THR A 296 22.18 9.44 31.51
N VAL A 297 21.18 9.87 32.26
CA VAL A 297 19.98 10.53 31.72
C VAL A 297 20.06 12.00 32.09
N TYR A 298 20.20 12.85 31.07
CA TYR A 298 20.53 14.28 31.20
C TYR A 298 21.84 14.53 31.95
N LYS A 299 21.80 14.75 33.28
CA LYS A 299 22.95 15.08 34.13
C LYS A 299 23.13 14.14 35.31
N SER A 300 22.26 13.15 35.44
CA SER A 300 22.22 12.22 36.56
C SER A 300 22.52 10.82 36.05
N ASP A 301 23.33 10.10 36.82
CA ASP A 301 23.67 8.71 36.50
C ASP A 301 22.70 7.77 37.20
N TYR A 302 22.31 6.72 36.51
CA TYR A 302 21.41 5.69 36.98
C TYR A 302 22.07 4.33 36.77
N TYR A 303 21.57 3.31 37.46
CA TYR A 303 21.97 1.93 37.19
C TYR A 303 20.74 1.08 36.91
N PHE A 304 20.78 0.38 35.78
CA PHE A 304 19.75 -0.55 35.34
C PHE A 304 20.34 -1.97 35.40
N GLU A 305 19.64 -2.91 36.02
CA GLU A 305 20.08 -4.30 36.03
C GLU A 305 19.99 -4.94 34.63
N LYS A 306 20.44 -6.19 34.48
CA LYS A 306 20.37 -6.92 33.20
C LYS A 306 18.93 -7.08 32.68
N SER A 307 17.94 -7.06 33.58
CA SER A 307 16.52 -7.06 33.25
C SER A 307 16.01 -5.70 32.75
N GLY A 308 16.82 -4.65 32.81
CA GLY A 308 16.45 -3.27 32.50
C GLY A 308 15.82 -2.51 33.67
N VAL A 309 15.64 -3.15 34.83
CA VAL A 309 15.04 -2.51 36.02
C VAL A 309 16.03 -1.54 36.66
N MET A 310 15.64 -0.27 36.75
CA MET A 310 16.35 0.78 37.45
C MET A 310 16.46 0.47 38.95
N GLN A 311 17.64 0.67 39.52
CA GLN A 311 17.91 0.41 40.92
C GLN A 311 17.80 1.66 41.78
N THR A 312 17.39 1.44 43.04
CA THR A 312 17.36 2.44 44.11
C THR A 312 18.03 1.88 45.37
N GLY A 313 18.41 2.78 46.29
CA GLY A 313 19.11 2.45 47.54
C GLY A 313 20.56 2.02 47.35
N TRP A 314 21.11 1.36 48.37
CA TRP A 314 22.45 0.78 48.35
C TRP A 314 22.54 -0.41 47.38
N LYS A 315 23.53 -0.38 46.49
CA LYS A 315 23.82 -1.46 45.55
C LYS A 315 25.31 -1.71 45.43
N PHE A 316 25.69 -2.99 45.43
CA PHE A 316 27.06 -3.44 45.23
C PHE A 316 27.26 -3.84 43.76
N ILE A 317 28.08 -3.09 43.03
CA ILE A 317 28.27 -3.22 41.58
C ILE A 317 29.77 -3.18 41.29
N GLN A 318 30.29 -4.19 40.60
CA GLN A 318 31.71 -4.26 40.18
C GLN A 318 32.69 -3.90 41.32
N ASN A 319 32.53 -4.55 42.47
CA ASN A 319 33.35 -4.38 43.69
C ASN A 319 33.20 -3.05 44.43
N ASN A 320 32.25 -2.19 44.05
CA ASN A 320 32.03 -0.90 44.70
C ASN A 320 30.58 -0.79 45.21
N TRP A 321 30.39 -0.08 46.33
CA TRP A 321 29.07 0.28 46.83
C TRP A 321 28.67 1.65 46.31
N TYR A 322 27.44 1.74 45.82
CA TYR A 322 26.81 2.96 45.32
C TYR A 322 25.47 3.16 46.03
N TYR A 323 25.06 4.41 46.20
CA TYR A 323 23.73 4.74 46.71
C TYR A 323 22.93 5.51 45.65
N PHE A 324 21.80 4.94 45.26
CA PHE A 324 20.85 5.56 44.34
C PHE A 324 19.66 6.11 45.13
N GLU A 325 19.26 7.34 44.86
CA GLU A 325 18.07 7.96 45.47
C GLU A 325 16.78 7.21 45.08
N GLN A 326 15.65 7.57 45.71
CA GLN A 326 14.34 7.00 45.33
C GLN A 326 13.94 7.35 43.90
N SER A 327 14.46 8.46 43.35
CA SER A 327 14.35 8.80 41.93
C SER A 327 15.21 7.91 41.02
N GLY A 328 16.13 7.13 41.59
CA GLY A 328 17.14 6.33 40.89
C GLY A 328 18.46 7.07 40.61
N ALA A 329 18.54 8.36 40.88
CA ALA A 329 19.76 9.14 40.63
C ALA A 329 20.89 8.73 41.59
N LEU A 330 22.10 8.55 41.06
CA LEU A 330 23.30 8.26 41.83
C LEU A 330 23.75 9.50 42.62
N LEU A 331 23.90 9.37 43.94
CA LEU A 331 24.53 10.40 44.76
C LEU A 331 26.04 10.45 44.48
N LYS A 332 26.60 11.66 44.35
CA LYS A 332 28.03 11.89 44.13
C LYS A 332 28.53 13.06 45.00
N ASP A 333 29.71 12.91 45.57
CA ASP A 333 30.40 13.89 46.44
C ASP A 333 29.54 14.47 47.58
N GLN A 334 28.75 13.63 48.21
CA GLN A 334 27.84 14.04 49.28
C GLN A 334 27.60 12.91 50.30
N LEU A 335 26.89 13.24 51.37
CA LEU A 335 26.43 12.26 52.36
C LEU A 335 25.16 11.59 51.87
N THR A 336 25.10 10.27 52.03
CA THR A 336 23.87 9.47 51.89
C THR A 336 22.90 9.76 53.04
N PRO A 337 21.59 9.46 52.91
CA PRO A 337 20.59 9.72 53.94
C PRO A 337 20.86 9.05 55.30
N ASP A 338 21.63 7.95 55.30
CA ASP A 338 22.08 7.20 56.47
C ASP A 338 23.51 7.58 56.94
N GLY A 339 24.10 8.63 56.36
CA GLY A 339 25.30 9.30 56.90
C GLY A 339 26.65 8.86 56.33
N TYR A 340 26.69 7.99 55.33
CA TYR A 340 27.93 7.58 54.66
C TYR A 340 28.32 8.56 53.55
N ARG A 341 29.59 8.96 53.49
CA ARG A 341 30.12 9.81 52.41
C ARG A 341 30.45 8.97 51.17
N VAL A 342 29.89 9.34 50.02
CA VAL A 342 30.29 8.82 48.70
C VAL A 342 31.20 9.81 47.98
N ASP A 343 32.15 9.30 47.21
CA ASP A 343 33.10 10.14 46.48
C ASP A 343 32.50 10.79 45.21
N LYS A 344 33.32 11.52 44.45
CA LYS A 344 32.93 12.20 43.21
C LYS A 344 32.40 11.26 42.11
N ASP A 345 32.75 9.98 42.18
CA ASP A 345 32.32 8.94 41.25
C ASP A 345 31.12 8.15 41.82
N GLY A 346 30.63 8.53 43.01
CA GLY A 346 29.50 7.92 43.71
C GLY A 346 29.85 6.65 44.49
N VAL A 347 31.14 6.34 44.61
CA VAL A 347 31.62 5.14 45.30
C VAL A 347 31.75 5.43 46.79
N TRP A 348 31.15 4.56 47.62
CA TRP A 348 31.45 4.53 49.04
C TRP A 348 32.81 3.86 49.26
N ARG A 349 33.73 4.60 49.87
CA ARG A 349 35.03 4.10 50.30
C ARG A 349 35.08 4.18 51.83
N VAL A 350 35.64 3.15 52.45
CA VAL A 350 36.01 3.23 53.87
C VAL A 350 37.04 4.34 53.99
N ALA A 351 36.76 5.33 54.86
CA ALA A 351 37.69 6.39 55.13
C ALA A 351 38.94 5.77 55.77
N VAL A 352 40.08 5.84 55.08
CA VAL A 352 41.37 5.62 55.72
C VAL A 352 41.68 6.93 56.43
N GLU A 353 41.43 6.98 57.74
CA GLU A 353 41.83 8.12 58.55
C GLU A 353 43.36 8.10 58.72
N THR A 354 44.07 8.89 57.92
CA THR A 354 45.48 9.19 58.17
C THR A 354 45.53 10.16 59.36
N THR A 355 45.88 9.66 60.53
CA THR A 355 46.06 10.51 61.71
C THR A 355 47.50 11.04 61.71
N THR A 356 47.68 12.30 61.29
CA THR A 356 48.97 13.00 61.42
C THR A 356 49.12 13.48 62.85
N THR A 357 50.01 12.86 63.62
CA THR A 357 50.32 13.32 64.99
C THR A 357 51.57 14.19 64.94
N THR A 358 51.41 15.49 65.22
CA THR A 358 52.53 16.43 65.37
C THR A 358 52.92 16.49 66.84
N THR A 359 54.09 15.95 67.19
CA THR A 359 54.65 16.08 68.54
C THR A 359 55.71 17.17 68.54
N THR A 360 55.44 18.27 69.25
CA THR A 360 56.42 19.34 69.46
C THR A 360 57.19 19.04 70.73
N THR A 361 58.48 18.74 70.61
CA THR A 361 59.36 18.55 71.76
C THR A 361 60.22 19.80 71.93
N THR A 362 60.11 20.46 73.08
CA THR A 362 60.96 21.60 73.44
C THR A 362 62.21 21.07 74.13
N VAL A 363 63.38 21.26 73.52
CA VAL A 363 64.66 20.90 74.14
C VAL A 363 65.32 22.19 74.61
N THR A 364 65.51 22.30 75.93
CA THR A 364 66.24 23.42 76.54
C THR A 364 67.65 22.96 76.88
N THR A 365 68.63 23.51 76.18
CA THR A 365 70.05 23.20 76.44
C THR A 365 70.65 24.35 77.23
N THR A 366 71.15 24.06 78.44
CA THR A 366 71.85 25.06 79.26
C THR A 366 73.35 24.81 79.17
N SER A 367 74.08 25.67 78.45
CA SER A 367 75.54 25.68 78.48
C SER A 367 76.02 26.47 79.69
N GLN A 368 76.74 25.81 80.61
CA GLN A 368 77.47 26.49 81.68
C GLN A 368 78.87 26.84 81.19
N GLU A 369 79.19 28.13 81.14
CA GLU A 369 80.56 28.62 80.97
C GLU A 369 81.20 28.86 82.35
N ALA A 370 82.48 28.49 82.49
CA ALA A 370 83.25 28.63 83.72
C ALA A 370 83.50 30.13 84.08
N PRO A 371 83.61 30.49 85.37
CA PRO A 371 83.52 31.88 85.79
C PRO A 371 84.78 32.68 85.45
N ARG A 372 84.60 33.80 84.72
CA ARG A 372 85.50 34.96 84.78
C ARG A 372 84.74 36.16 85.33
N GLU A 373 85.45 36.93 86.14
CA GLU A 373 84.98 38.07 86.91
C GLU A 373 84.45 39.20 86.01
N ASN A 374 83.34 39.80 86.45
CA ASN A 374 82.49 40.84 85.83
C ASN A 374 81.30 40.36 84.97
N THR A 375 80.12 40.84 85.38
CA THR A 375 78.75 40.38 85.11
C THR A 375 78.14 40.84 83.78
N GLU A 376 77.54 39.89 83.05
CA GLU A 376 76.32 40.04 82.21
C GLU A 376 75.48 38.74 82.31
N PRO A 377 74.14 38.75 82.16
CA PRO A 377 73.30 37.59 82.45
C PRO A 377 73.37 36.53 81.33
N ALA A 378 73.26 35.26 81.73
CA ALA A 378 73.27 34.12 80.82
C ALA A 378 72.07 34.14 79.86
N THR A 379 72.34 34.05 78.56
CA THR A 379 71.34 33.90 77.49
C THR A 379 70.92 32.43 77.39
N GLN A 380 69.63 32.15 77.54
CA GLN A 380 69.06 30.82 77.26
C GLN A 380 68.58 30.75 75.80
N GLU A 381 69.18 29.90 74.99
CA GLU A 381 68.64 29.53 73.68
C GLU A 381 67.66 28.36 73.81
N THR A 382 66.47 28.51 73.25
CA THR A 382 65.44 27.47 73.21
C THR A 382 65.20 27.07 71.76
N THR A 383 65.44 25.81 71.40
CA THR A 383 65.21 25.30 70.05
C THR A 383 64.01 24.36 70.06
N GLN A 384 62.97 24.67 69.27
CA GLN A 384 61.82 23.79 69.11
C GLN A 384 62.05 22.85 67.94
N ILE A 385 61.91 21.55 68.17
CA ILE A 385 61.98 20.53 67.11
C ILE A 385 60.56 19.97 66.94
N GLN A 386 59.99 20.16 65.74
CA GLN A 386 58.76 19.51 65.33
C GLN A 386 59.10 18.20 64.61
N ILE A 387 58.53 17.10 65.09
CA ILE A 387 58.59 15.80 64.43
C ILE A 387 57.15 15.44 64.02
N THR A 388 56.97 15.23 62.72
CA THR A 388 55.69 14.83 62.13
C THR A 388 55.76 13.34 61.82
N THR A 389 54.84 12.55 62.36
CA THR A 389 54.77 11.10 62.09
C THR A 389 53.40 10.76 61.53
N GLU A 390 53.37 10.02 60.43
CA GLU A 390 52.14 9.53 59.81
C GLU A 390 51.93 8.06 60.16
N GLU A 391 50.82 7.73 60.81
CA GLU A 391 50.37 6.35 60.98
C GLU A 391 49.09 6.11 60.15
N VAL A 392 49.09 4.99 59.42
CA VAL A 392 47.92 4.53 58.65
C VAL A 392 47.23 3.42 59.44
N LYS A 393 46.01 3.66 59.90
CA LYS A 393 45.13 2.60 60.45
C LYS A 393 44.00 2.31 59.49
N ALA A 394 43.93 1.05 59.05
CA ALA A 394 42.73 0.50 58.42
C ALA A 394 41.78 0.01 59.52
N GLN A 395 40.50 0.37 59.44
CA GLN A 395 39.41 -0.24 60.22
C GLN A 395 38.70 -1.30 59.39
#